data_AF-A0A896TD43-F1
#
_entry.id   AF-A0A896TD43-F1
#
_cell.length_a   1.000
_cell.length_b   1.000
_cell.length_c   1.000
_cell.angle_alpha   90.00
_cell.angle_beta   90.00
_cell.angle_gamma   90.00
#
_symmetry.space_group_name_H-M   'P 1'
#
loop_
_entity.id
_entity.type
_entity.pdbx_description
1 polymer ?
#
loop_
_entity_poly.entity_id
_entity_poly.type
_entity_poly.pdbx_seq_one_letter_code
_entity_poly.pdbx_strand_id
1 'polypeptide(L)'
;MNFEKMNDKIIGERIKIFRKSQKRTQEDFCDAFEHKVSIDKFRLSAIENGKRDKRKNPHYLTDNYIEFFSSEMGISSKEFLFGNKQDRIDIIKLILLNVFMNGTDKMSNTNDTPREINPIFSPREKDKEFFRLAKLNLIGDSDEEKTLGRIAFQKFSGTKSSILAEEVRASIEEKLIEIDSFFFGKNYARYYDLLMDGSQSFAEQSSIMLKSFFGNFDFASDFLARCDNLENHSFGGWKLRVTNLEFFYIDNYLEGKGNFAATAIDWKEISYQKFITAFNDFFELHLGKIYEFFDMYIFSKTLKILSNQYVNDVLGSTDFINLIKNLFEIDQFIPTRMVGHNYARAEIQKFFLIKKDSEEMLRENVILPTKNSFDDCYDLSKKQKIDEKYDLSRYLYDFENLTYVFANSRGGEYRAPLGLYAPTFFDISSVGELGKKTGRT
;
A
#
# COMPACT_ATOMS: atom_id res chain seq x y z
N MET A 1 5.12 -8.42 13.95
CA MET A 1 6.29 -7.76 13.33
C MET A 1 7.57 -7.87 14.16
N ASN A 2 8.72 -7.84 13.48
CA ASN A 2 10.08 -7.92 14.02
C ASN A 2 10.80 -6.56 14.09
N PHE A 3 10.24 -5.64 14.88
CA PHE A 3 10.78 -4.28 15.05
C PHE A 3 12.24 -4.26 15.52
N GLU A 4 12.61 -5.13 16.47
CA GLU A 4 13.97 -5.20 17.04
C GLU A 4 15.00 -5.43 15.95
N LYS A 5 14.77 -6.39 15.04
CA LYS A 5 15.72 -6.73 13.98
C LYS A 5 15.92 -5.59 12.99
N MET A 6 14.84 -4.89 12.62
CA MET A 6 14.92 -3.71 11.76
C MET A 6 15.67 -2.56 12.47
N ASN A 7 15.27 -2.23 13.70
CA ASN A 7 15.81 -1.10 14.45
C ASN A 7 17.30 -1.31 14.80
N ASP A 8 17.68 -2.51 15.24
CA ASP A 8 19.08 -2.88 15.51
C ASP A 8 19.93 -2.69 14.24
N LYS A 9 19.39 -3.03 13.06
CA LYS A 9 20.10 -2.84 11.81
C LYS A 9 20.28 -1.37 11.46
N ILE A 10 19.25 -0.54 11.64
CA ILE A 10 19.31 0.91 11.38
C ILE A 10 20.36 1.57 12.29
N ILE A 11 20.34 1.24 13.59
CA ILE A 11 21.33 1.75 14.56
C ILE A 11 22.75 1.31 14.18
N GLY A 12 22.94 0.03 13.87
CA GLY A 12 24.24 -0.51 13.46
C GLY A 12 24.80 0.17 12.21
N GLU A 13 23.95 0.51 11.25
CA GLU A 13 24.38 1.25 10.05
C GLU A 13 24.76 2.69 10.34
N ARG A 14 24.04 3.37 11.25
CA ARG A 14 24.42 4.71 11.73
C ARG A 14 25.81 4.70 12.36
N ILE A 15 26.10 3.72 13.23
CA ILE A 15 27.43 3.53 13.84
C ILE A 15 28.50 3.29 12.76
N LYS A 16 28.20 2.42 11.79
CA LYS A 16 29.11 2.11 10.68
C LYS A 16 29.41 3.33 9.81
N ILE A 17 28.40 4.14 9.51
CA ILE A 17 28.54 5.39 8.74
C ILE A 17 29.41 6.38 9.52
N PHE A 18 29.14 6.56 10.81
CA PHE A 18 29.95 7.42 11.68
C PHE A 18 31.41 7.01 11.70
N ARG A 19 31.72 5.73 11.97
CA ARG A 19 33.11 5.24 11.94
C ARG A 19 33.77 5.47 10.57
N LYS A 20 33.06 5.18 9.48
CA LYS A 20 33.58 5.38 8.12
C LYS A 20 33.82 6.85 7.81
N SER A 21 32.99 7.77 8.33
CA SER A 21 33.20 9.22 8.16
C SER A 21 34.49 9.69 8.80
N GLN A 22 34.94 9.02 9.86
CA GLN A 22 36.25 9.24 10.50
C GLN A 22 37.40 8.52 9.79
N LYS A 23 37.15 7.82 8.67
CA LYS A 23 38.13 7.02 7.90
C LYS A 23 38.85 5.95 8.72
N ARG A 24 38.20 5.41 9.76
CA ARG A 24 38.79 4.40 10.66
C ARG A 24 38.39 2.98 10.28
N THR A 25 39.30 2.01 10.43
CA THR A 25 38.92 0.60 10.48
C THR A 25 38.20 0.28 11.80
N GLN A 26 37.65 -0.93 11.94
CA GLN A 26 37.04 -1.34 13.21
C GLN A 26 38.07 -1.42 14.34
N GLU A 27 39.31 -1.82 14.04
CA GLU A 27 40.41 -1.89 15.01
C GLU A 27 40.81 -0.48 15.45
N ASP A 28 41.13 0.41 14.50
CA ASP A 28 41.52 1.80 14.80
C ASP A 28 40.44 2.59 15.55
N PHE A 29 39.17 2.20 15.39
CA PHE A 29 38.06 2.79 16.13
C PHE A 29 38.06 2.31 17.58
N CYS A 30 38.23 1.02 17.82
CA CYS A 30 38.26 0.47 19.18
C CYS A 30 39.46 1.02 19.96
N ASP A 31 40.65 1.03 19.34
CA ASP A 31 41.89 1.48 19.98
C ASP A 31 41.82 2.96 20.39
N ALA A 32 41.26 3.81 19.54
CA ALA A 32 41.17 5.24 19.82
C ALA A 32 40.15 5.61 20.90
N PHE A 33 39.20 4.71 21.20
CA PHE A 33 38.16 4.94 22.19
C PHE A 33 38.23 3.96 23.36
N GLU A 34 39.32 3.19 23.50
CA GLU A 34 39.53 2.19 24.55
C GLU A 34 39.34 2.78 25.95
N HIS A 35 39.79 4.02 26.16
CA HIS A 35 39.64 4.73 27.45
C HIS A 35 38.25 5.31 27.70
N LYS A 36 37.40 5.43 26.65
CA LYS A 36 36.03 5.95 26.77
C LYS A 36 35.00 4.83 26.90
N VAL A 37 35.22 3.72 26.20
CA VAL A 37 34.26 2.63 26.12
C VAL A 37 34.96 1.29 25.90
N SER A 38 34.59 0.28 26.70
CA SER A 38 35.08 -1.08 26.48
C SER A 38 34.28 -1.74 25.34
N ILE A 39 34.85 -1.73 24.15
CA ILE A 39 34.30 -2.38 22.95
C ILE A 39 35.43 -2.97 22.12
N ASP A 40 35.35 -4.27 21.82
CA ASP A 40 36.30 -4.94 20.93
C ASP A 40 35.81 -4.95 19.47
N LYS A 41 36.72 -5.27 18.54
CA LYS A 41 36.45 -5.36 17.10
C LYS A 41 35.27 -6.28 16.75
N PHE A 42 35.18 -7.45 17.38
CA PHE A 42 34.13 -8.43 17.08
C PHE A 42 32.78 -7.92 17.56
N ARG A 43 32.76 -7.27 18.73
CA ARG A 43 31.58 -6.66 19.31
C ARG A 43 31.10 -5.49 18.46
N LEU A 44 32.01 -4.60 18.06
CA LEU A 44 31.71 -3.51 17.14
C LEU A 44 31.19 -4.04 15.81
N SER A 45 31.80 -5.09 15.26
CA SER A 45 31.35 -5.73 14.03
C SER A 45 29.94 -6.33 14.16
N ALA A 46 29.63 -6.99 15.28
CA ALA A 46 28.29 -7.50 15.54
C ALA A 46 27.26 -6.36 15.62
N ILE A 47 27.60 -5.27 16.31
CA ILE A 47 26.78 -4.06 16.40
C ILE A 47 26.56 -3.47 15.01
N GLU A 48 27.61 -3.16 14.23
CA GLU A 48 27.46 -2.57 12.88
C GLU A 48 26.61 -3.40 11.90
N ASN A 49 26.51 -4.71 12.15
CA ASN A 49 25.70 -5.61 11.36
C ASN A 49 24.29 -5.85 11.91
N GLY A 50 23.90 -5.20 13.02
CA GLY A 50 22.60 -5.37 13.67
C GLY A 50 22.41 -6.76 14.28
N LYS A 51 23.51 -7.45 14.64
CA LYS A 51 23.46 -8.81 15.19
C LYS A 51 23.27 -8.78 16.70
N ARG A 52 22.06 -9.11 17.15
CA ARG A 52 21.74 -9.34 18.56
C ARG A 52 21.95 -10.80 18.95
N ASP A 53 22.65 -11.03 20.06
CA ASP A 53 22.64 -12.31 20.77
C ASP A 53 21.81 -12.16 22.04
N LYS A 54 20.59 -12.71 22.06
CA LYS A 54 19.66 -12.54 23.19
C LYS A 54 20.21 -13.07 24.52
N ARG A 55 21.19 -14.00 24.50
CA ARG A 55 21.82 -14.55 25.72
C ARG A 55 22.89 -13.61 26.30
N LYS A 56 23.59 -12.87 25.44
CA LYS A 56 24.73 -12.02 25.83
C LYS A 56 24.37 -10.54 25.89
N ASN A 57 23.51 -10.07 25.00
CA ASN A 57 22.95 -8.73 25.05
C ASN A 57 21.49 -8.71 24.62
N PRO A 58 20.55 -8.91 25.56
CA PRO A 58 19.13 -9.00 25.26
C PRO A 58 18.55 -7.73 24.63
N HIS A 59 19.19 -6.57 24.81
CA HIS A 59 18.69 -5.26 24.35
C HIS A 59 19.57 -4.61 23.26
N TYR A 60 20.46 -5.39 22.63
CA TYR A 60 21.38 -5.00 21.54
C TYR A 60 22.46 -3.95 21.87
N LEU A 61 22.12 -2.86 22.56
CA LEU A 61 23.06 -1.88 23.14
C LEU A 61 22.78 -1.67 24.64
N THR A 62 23.83 -1.36 25.39
CA THR A 62 23.73 -0.90 26.79
C THR A 62 23.59 0.62 26.83
N ASP A 63 23.14 1.16 27.97
CA ASP A 63 23.00 2.61 28.15
C ASP A 63 24.36 3.32 27.96
N ASN A 64 25.46 2.73 28.44
CA ASN A 64 26.82 3.26 28.24
C ASN A 64 27.19 3.36 26.75
N TYR A 65 26.80 2.37 25.92
CA TYR A 65 27.06 2.45 24.48
C TYR A 65 26.22 3.53 23.80
N ILE A 66 24.96 3.69 24.23
CA ILE A 66 24.08 4.74 23.72
C ILE A 66 24.65 6.12 24.06
N GLU A 67 25.05 6.33 25.32
CA GLU A 67 25.67 7.58 25.78
C GLU A 67 26.98 7.87 25.04
N PHE A 68 27.85 6.88 24.90
CA PHE A 68 29.11 7.00 24.15
C PHE A 68 28.87 7.43 22.71
N PHE A 69 28.08 6.67 21.93
CA PHE A 69 27.90 6.97 20.51
C PHE A 69 27.13 8.28 20.29
N SER A 70 26.13 8.58 21.12
CA SER A 70 25.39 9.85 21.02
C SER A 70 26.29 11.05 21.30
N SER A 71 27.16 10.96 22.31
CA SER A 71 28.14 12.01 22.65
C SER A 71 29.18 12.20 21.55
N GLU A 72 29.78 11.12 21.04
CA GLU A 72 30.80 11.23 19.98
C GLU A 72 30.23 11.72 18.64
N MET A 73 28.94 11.47 18.39
CA MET A 73 28.24 11.98 17.21
C MET A 73 27.69 13.41 17.40
N GLY A 74 27.66 13.93 18.63
CA GLY A 74 27.10 15.25 18.93
C GLY A 74 25.57 15.34 18.76
N ILE A 75 24.86 14.23 18.98
CA ILE A 75 23.40 14.13 18.79
C ILE A 75 22.72 13.62 20.07
N SER A 76 21.41 13.82 20.18
CA SER A 76 20.65 13.27 21.30
C SER A 76 20.58 11.74 21.26
N SER A 77 20.38 11.07 22.39
CA SER A 77 20.19 9.61 22.42
C SER A 77 18.99 9.16 21.57
N LYS A 78 17.91 9.95 21.53
CA LYS A 78 16.74 9.69 20.68
C LYS A 78 17.09 9.74 19.20
N GLU A 79 17.89 10.72 18.79
CA GLU A 79 18.38 10.85 17.42
C GLU A 79 19.39 9.76 17.06
N PHE A 80 20.23 9.35 18.00
CA PHE A 80 21.11 8.21 17.81
C PHE A 80 20.32 6.89 17.60
N LEU A 81 19.22 6.68 18.33
CA LEU A 81 18.42 5.46 18.22
C LEU A 81 17.55 5.46 16.97
N PHE A 82 16.76 6.51 16.76
CA PHE A 82 15.72 6.54 15.73
C PHE A 82 16.01 7.49 14.56
N GLY A 83 17.12 8.22 14.62
CA GLY A 83 17.47 9.22 13.63
C GLY A 83 16.78 10.57 13.82
N ASN A 84 16.97 11.44 12.84
CA ASN A 84 16.36 12.76 12.80
C ASN A 84 14.84 12.66 12.55
N LYS A 85 14.17 13.80 12.37
CA LYS A 85 12.71 13.80 12.12
C LYS A 85 12.33 13.00 10.87
N GLN A 86 13.08 13.12 9.78
CA GLN A 86 12.81 12.40 8.53
C GLN A 86 13.05 10.90 8.68
N ASP A 87 14.14 10.49 9.34
CA ASP A 87 14.42 9.07 9.61
C ASP A 87 13.26 8.43 10.41
N ARG A 88 12.71 9.16 11.38
CA ARG A 88 11.56 8.70 12.17
C ARG A 88 10.29 8.61 11.33
N ILE A 89 10.07 9.55 10.41
CA ILE A 89 8.95 9.49 9.45
C ILE A 89 9.06 8.23 8.59
N ASP A 90 10.24 7.91 8.09
CA ASP A 90 10.45 6.72 7.26
C ASP A 90 10.28 5.42 8.07
N ILE A 91 10.72 5.40 9.34
CA ILE A 91 10.44 4.29 10.27
C ILE A 91 8.93 4.11 10.46
N ILE A 92 8.17 5.20 10.63
CA ILE A 92 6.71 5.13 10.74
C ILE A 92 6.13 4.52 9.46
N LYS A 93 6.54 5.00 8.28
CA LYS A 93 6.07 4.45 6.99
C LYS A 93 6.31 2.95 6.90
N LEU A 94 7.51 2.47 7.29
CA LEU A 94 7.84 1.04 7.32
C LEU A 94 6.90 0.25 8.25
N ILE A 95 6.64 0.76 9.45
CA ILE A 95 5.76 0.11 10.43
C ILE A 95 4.31 0.07 9.94
N LEU A 96 3.80 1.20 9.44
CA LEU A 96 2.45 1.29 8.89
C LEU A 96 2.26 0.38 7.69
N LEU A 97 3.26 0.28 6.80
CA LEU A 97 3.24 -0.69 5.71
C LEU A 97 3.19 -2.13 6.25
N ASN A 98 3.92 -2.47 7.31
CA ASN A 98 3.87 -3.82 7.86
C ASN A 98 2.51 -4.15 8.50
N VAL A 99 1.91 -3.18 9.21
CA VAL A 99 0.53 -3.28 9.71
C VAL A 99 -0.45 -3.48 8.55
N PHE A 100 -0.32 -2.70 7.48
CA PHE A 100 -1.18 -2.80 6.31
C PHE A 100 -1.01 -4.14 5.57
N MET A 101 0.23 -4.55 5.34
CA MET A 101 0.54 -5.82 4.69
C MET A 101 0.07 -7.01 5.53
N ASN A 102 0.05 -6.90 6.85
CA ASN A 102 -0.54 -7.88 7.76
C ASN A 102 -0.10 -9.32 7.47
N GLY A 103 1.19 -9.56 7.24
CA GLY A 103 1.70 -10.89 6.92
C GLY A 103 1.15 -11.49 5.61
N THR A 104 0.64 -10.67 4.68
CA THR A 104 0.08 -11.14 3.41
C THR A 104 1.13 -11.92 2.63
N ASP A 105 0.84 -13.19 2.39
CA ASP A 105 1.60 -14.11 1.58
C ASP A 105 0.86 -14.39 0.28
N LYS A 106 1.43 -13.96 -0.85
CA LYS A 106 0.90 -14.31 -2.17
C LYS A 106 2.02 -14.33 -3.19
N MET A 107 1.92 -15.25 -4.15
CA MET A 107 2.91 -15.37 -5.22
C MET A 107 2.24 -15.12 -6.57
N SER A 108 2.98 -14.50 -7.48
CA SER A 108 2.57 -14.37 -8.89
C SER A 108 2.57 -15.71 -9.63
N ASN A 109 3.28 -16.71 -9.09
CA ASN A 109 3.34 -18.08 -9.58
C ASN A 109 2.93 -19.05 -8.46
N THR A 110 1.92 -19.89 -8.73
CA THR A 110 1.34 -20.82 -7.75
C THR A 110 2.25 -21.99 -7.38
N ASN A 111 3.39 -22.16 -8.05
CA ASN A 111 4.34 -23.25 -7.82
C ASN A 111 5.43 -22.93 -6.78
N ASP A 112 5.54 -21.67 -6.36
CA ASP A 112 6.56 -21.24 -5.42
C ASP A 112 6.03 -21.30 -3.96
N THR A 113 6.91 -21.49 -2.98
CA THR A 113 6.54 -21.51 -1.55
C THR A 113 6.06 -20.13 -1.09
N PRO A 114 4.82 -20.00 -0.56
CA PRO A 114 4.28 -18.72 -0.09
C PRO A 114 5.24 -18.00 0.85
N ARG A 115 5.39 -16.68 0.64
CA ARG A 115 6.22 -15.79 1.45
C ARG A 115 5.54 -14.43 1.59
N GLU A 116 5.77 -13.79 2.73
CA GLU A 116 5.31 -12.42 2.97
C GLU A 116 5.84 -11.48 1.87
N ILE A 117 4.97 -10.59 1.39
CA ILE A 117 5.31 -9.68 0.30
C ILE A 117 5.96 -8.41 0.83
N ASN A 118 7.11 -8.06 0.24
CA ASN A 118 7.71 -6.75 0.44
C ASN A 118 7.04 -5.70 -0.48
N PRO A 119 6.32 -4.70 0.08
CA PRO A 119 5.59 -3.70 -0.69
C PRO A 119 6.49 -2.59 -1.20
N ILE A 120 7.82 -2.67 -1.03
CA ILE A 120 8.79 -1.69 -1.50
C ILE A 120 9.53 -2.26 -2.72
N PHE A 121 9.78 -1.43 -3.71
CA PHE A 121 10.60 -1.80 -4.85
C PHE A 121 12.06 -1.92 -4.41
N SER A 122 12.68 -3.08 -4.64
CA SER A 122 14.08 -3.30 -4.29
C SER A 122 14.97 -3.08 -5.52
N PRO A 123 15.84 -2.06 -5.52
CA PRO A 123 16.83 -1.90 -6.58
C PRO A 123 17.97 -2.91 -6.47
N ARG A 124 17.88 -3.92 -5.59
CA ARG A 124 18.81 -5.05 -5.50
C ARG A 124 18.25 -6.35 -6.09
N GLU A 125 17.06 -6.29 -6.70
CA GLU A 125 16.50 -7.42 -7.42
C GLU A 125 17.39 -7.87 -8.57
N LYS A 126 17.28 -9.16 -8.93
CA LYS A 126 17.94 -9.70 -10.13
C LYS A 126 17.51 -8.89 -11.36
N ASP A 127 18.42 -8.65 -12.29
CA ASP A 127 18.19 -7.80 -13.47
C ASP A 127 16.86 -8.05 -14.17
N LYS A 128 16.51 -9.32 -14.43
CA LYS A 128 15.25 -9.67 -15.09
C LYS A 128 14.03 -9.12 -14.33
N GLU A 129 14.00 -9.28 -13.00
CA GLU A 129 12.88 -8.81 -12.18
C GLU A 129 12.90 -7.29 -12.01
N PHE A 130 14.09 -6.71 -11.82
CA PHE A 130 14.26 -5.26 -11.79
C PHE A 130 13.70 -4.60 -13.06
N PHE A 131 14.12 -5.05 -14.24
CA PHE A 131 13.64 -4.48 -15.51
C PHE A 131 12.16 -4.78 -15.76
N ARG A 132 11.64 -5.92 -15.30
CA ARG A 132 10.20 -6.25 -15.38
C ARG A 132 9.36 -5.25 -14.58
N LEU A 133 9.75 -4.96 -13.34
CA LEU A 133 9.03 -4.03 -12.49
C LEU A 133 9.26 -2.58 -12.93
N ALA A 134 10.48 -2.22 -13.33
CA ALA A 134 10.80 -0.87 -13.78
C ALA A 134 9.96 -0.44 -15.00
N LYS A 135 9.81 -1.30 -16.01
CA LYS A 135 8.98 -0.97 -17.19
C LYS A 135 7.50 -0.74 -16.85
N LEU A 136 7.02 -1.31 -15.73
CA LEU A 136 5.63 -1.17 -15.27
C LEU A 136 5.44 0.07 -14.38
N ASN A 137 6.54 0.68 -13.94
CA ASN A 137 6.57 1.84 -13.05
C ASN A 137 7.29 3.05 -13.65
N LEU A 138 7.52 3.05 -14.96
CA LEU A 138 7.97 4.20 -15.74
C LEU A 138 6.86 4.53 -16.74
N ILE A 139 5.73 4.97 -16.19
CA ILE A 139 4.45 5.17 -16.91
C ILE A 139 4.10 6.64 -17.12
N GLY A 140 4.93 7.57 -16.64
CA GLY A 140 4.69 8.99 -16.80
C GLY A 140 4.81 9.45 -18.25
N ASP A 141 4.31 10.65 -18.48
CA ASP A 141 4.21 11.22 -19.82
C ASP A 141 5.49 11.88 -20.32
N SER A 142 6.51 12.01 -19.48
CA SER A 142 7.80 12.61 -19.84
C SER A 142 8.53 11.77 -20.89
N ASP A 143 9.19 12.44 -21.85
CA ASP A 143 9.99 11.78 -22.89
C ASP A 143 11.10 10.91 -22.29
N GLU A 144 11.64 11.35 -21.14
CA GLU A 144 12.65 10.62 -20.38
C GLU A 144 12.09 9.30 -19.82
N GLU A 145 10.96 9.32 -19.11
CA GLU A 145 10.35 8.10 -18.55
C GLU A 145 9.95 7.13 -19.65
N LYS A 146 9.33 7.63 -20.74
CA LYS A 146 8.98 6.81 -21.92
C LYS A 146 10.22 6.14 -22.50
N THR A 147 11.33 6.86 -22.59
CA THR A 147 12.60 6.32 -23.10
C THR A 147 13.16 5.24 -22.17
N LEU A 148 13.26 5.53 -20.87
CA LEU A 148 13.76 4.59 -19.87
C LEU A 148 12.87 3.34 -19.74
N GLY A 149 11.55 3.51 -19.79
CA GLY A 149 10.57 2.42 -19.80
C GLY A 149 10.72 1.50 -21.01
N ARG A 150 10.95 2.07 -22.20
CA ARG A 150 11.26 1.29 -23.41
C ARG A 150 12.57 0.51 -23.27
N ILE A 151 13.61 1.11 -22.71
CA ILE A 151 14.89 0.44 -22.48
C ILE A 151 14.71 -0.70 -21.47
N ALA A 152 13.98 -0.47 -20.38
CA ALA A 152 13.64 -1.51 -19.40
C ALA A 152 12.92 -2.69 -20.06
N PHE A 153 11.94 -2.42 -20.93
CA PHE A 153 11.25 -3.46 -21.70
C PHE A 153 12.19 -4.26 -22.61
N GLN A 154 13.10 -3.61 -23.33
CA GLN A 154 14.09 -4.28 -24.18
C GLN A 154 15.00 -5.20 -23.38
N LYS A 155 15.47 -4.75 -22.21
CA LYS A 155 16.31 -5.53 -21.30
C LYS A 155 15.56 -6.72 -20.69
N PHE A 156 14.31 -6.52 -20.27
CA PHE A 156 13.45 -7.59 -19.78
C PHE A 156 13.19 -8.66 -20.85
N SER A 157 12.93 -8.24 -22.09
CA SER A 157 12.60 -9.12 -23.22
C SER A 157 13.82 -9.81 -23.85
N GLY A 158 15.03 -9.47 -23.42
CA GLY A 158 16.27 -10.01 -23.98
C GLY A 158 16.59 -9.51 -25.41
N THR A 159 16.01 -8.38 -25.83
CA THR A 159 16.30 -7.78 -27.13
C THR A 159 17.70 -7.17 -27.12
N LYS A 160 18.47 -7.32 -28.20
CA LYS A 160 19.82 -6.73 -28.32
C LYS A 160 19.74 -5.21 -28.15
N SER A 161 20.35 -4.72 -27.08
CA SER A 161 20.53 -3.30 -26.78
C SER A 161 22.02 -3.02 -26.73
N SER A 162 22.46 -1.93 -27.38
CA SER A 162 23.86 -1.49 -27.40
C SER A 162 24.35 -0.89 -26.09
N ILE A 163 23.44 -0.61 -25.14
CA ILE A 163 23.76 0.05 -23.86
C ILE A 163 24.07 -1.01 -22.81
N LEU A 164 25.08 -0.78 -21.98
CA LEU A 164 25.44 -1.69 -20.88
C LEU A 164 24.29 -1.77 -19.85
N ALA A 165 24.05 -2.97 -19.30
CA ALA A 165 22.95 -3.17 -18.35
C ALA A 165 23.15 -2.36 -17.05
N GLU A 166 24.40 -2.18 -16.61
CA GLU A 166 24.75 -1.46 -15.37
C GLU A 166 24.46 0.04 -15.47
N GLU A 167 24.83 0.69 -16.59
CA GLU A 167 24.60 2.12 -16.82
C GLU A 167 23.10 2.45 -16.91
N VAL A 168 22.35 1.59 -17.62
CA VAL A 168 20.88 1.71 -17.71
C VAL A 168 20.23 1.53 -16.34
N ARG A 169 20.70 0.53 -15.57
CA ARG A 169 20.13 0.24 -14.25
C ARG A 169 20.26 1.43 -13.32
N ALA A 170 21.43 2.07 -13.27
CA ALA A 170 21.65 3.25 -12.44
C ALA A 170 20.73 4.41 -12.83
N SER A 171 20.56 4.67 -14.14
CA SER A 171 19.69 5.74 -14.64
C SER A 171 18.21 5.49 -14.33
N ILE A 172 17.74 4.24 -14.50
CA ILE A 172 16.38 3.83 -14.14
C ILE A 172 16.17 3.95 -12.63
N GLU A 173 17.14 3.50 -11.84
CA GLU A 173 17.06 3.58 -10.38
C GLU A 173 16.95 5.04 -9.90
N GLU A 174 17.78 5.93 -10.44
CA GLU A 174 17.69 7.37 -10.17
C GLU A 174 16.31 7.91 -10.52
N LYS A 175 15.79 7.59 -11.71
CA LYS A 175 14.46 8.05 -12.12
C LYS A 175 13.33 7.54 -11.22
N LEU A 176 13.38 6.28 -10.81
CA LEU A 176 12.39 5.71 -9.89
C LEU A 176 12.46 6.38 -8.51
N ILE A 177 13.67 6.71 -8.03
CA ILE A 177 13.86 7.45 -6.76
C ILE A 177 13.30 8.87 -6.86
N GLU A 178 13.39 9.54 -8.02
CA GLU A 178 12.74 10.83 -8.26
C GLU A 178 11.22 10.74 -8.16
N ILE A 179 10.62 9.65 -8.65
CA ILE A 179 9.17 9.41 -8.56
C ILE A 179 8.74 9.25 -7.11
N ASP A 180 9.41 8.37 -6.35
CA ASP A 180 9.22 8.25 -4.91
C ASP A 180 10.47 7.70 -4.21
N SER A 181 11.10 8.56 -3.40
CA SER A 181 12.36 8.22 -2.74
C SER A 181 12.26 7.13 -1.67
N PHE A 182 11.06 6.88 -1.12
CA PHE A 182 10.82 5.88 -0.08
C PHE A 182 10.52 4.51 -0.70
N PHE A 183 9.55 4.44 -1.61
CA PHE A 183 9.10 3.19 -2.24
C PHE A 183 10.06 2.64 -3.30
N PHE A 184 10.89 3.50 -3.90
CA PHE A 184 11.95 3.10 -4.83
C PHE A 184 13.38 3.23 -4.26
N GLY A 185 13.49 3.58 -2.96
CA GLY A 185 14.76 3.82 -2.30
C GLY A 185 15.63 2.58 -2.05
N LYS A 186 16.95 2.78 -2.05
CA LYS A 186 18.00 1.72 -1.95
C LYS A 186 17.95 0.83 -0.71
N ASN A 187 17.47 1.35 0.42
CA ASN A 187 17.63 0.69 1.72
C ASN A 187 16.30 0.28 2.37
N TYR A 188 15.19 0.91 1.99
CA TYR A 188 13.90 0.70 2.67
C TYR A 188 13.34 -0.70 2.44
N ALA A 189 13.47 -1.25 1.23
CA ALA A 189 13.08 -2.64 0.97
C ALA A 189 13.79 -3.61 1.92
N ARG A 190 15.10 -3.45 2.12
CA ARG A 190 15.87 -4.29 3.04
C ARG A 190 15.47 -4.06 4.50
N TYR A 191 15.16 -2.84 4.91
CA TYR A 191 14.68 -2.60 6.28
C TYR A 191 13.31 -3.24 6.49
N TYR A 192 12.44 -3.15 5.49
CA TYR A 192 11.16 -3.84 5.50
C TYR A 192 11.33 -5.36 5.62
N ASP A 193 12.26 -5.98 4.86
CA ASP A 193 12.56 -7.41 4.97
C ASP A 193 12.97 -7.86 6.38
N LEU A 194 13.56 -6.95 7.16
CA LEU A 194 13.95 -7.21 8.54
C LEU A 194 12.79 -7.04 9.52
N LEU A 195 11.80 -6.23 9.16
CA LEU A 195 10.59 -5.98 9.94
C LEU A 195 9.56 -7.10 9.79
N MET A 196 9.52 -7.76 8.64
CA MET A 196 8.66 -8.90 8.35
C MET A 196 8.85 -10.04 9.37
N ASP A 197 7.74 -10.63 9.80
CA ASP A 197 7.73 -11.84 10.65
C ASP A 197 6.63 -12.84 10.30
N GLY A 198 5.87 -12.61 9.23
CA GLY A 198 4.80 -13.46 8.75
C GLY A 198 3.54 -13.46 9.62
N SER A 199 3.47 -12.65 10.68
CA SER A 199 2.29 -12.64 11.56
C SER A 199 1.13 -11.84 10.95
N GLN A 200 -0.07 -12.42 10.99
CA GLN A 200 -1.32 -11.79 10.53
C GLN A 200 -2.10 -11.17 11.71
N SER A 201 -1.41 -10.37 12.53
CA SER A 201 -1.94 -9.87 13.82
C SER A 201 -2.76 -8.58 13.72
N PHE A 202 -2.90 -8.00 12.52
CA PHE A 202 -3.39 -6.64 12.29
C PHE A 202 -4.51 -6.56 11.25
N ALA A 203 -5.35 -7.59 11.15
CA ALA A 203 -6.39 -7.68 10.12
C ALA A 203 -7.38 -6.50 10.15
N GLU A 204 -7.82 -6.07 11.34
CA GLU A 204 -8.72 -4.92 11.50
C GLU A 204 -8.02 -3.62 11.07
N GLN A 205 -6.79 -3.40 11.54
CA GLN A 205 -6.00 -2.21 11.23
C GLN A 205 -5.73 -2.11 9.73
N SER A 206 -5.31 -3.22 9.11
CA SER A 206 -5.11 -3.33 7.66
C SER A 206 -6.37 -2.97 6.88
N SER A 207 -7.54 -3.47 7.31
CA SER A 207 -8.83 -3.16 6.68
C SER A 207 -9.16 -1.66 6.79
N ILE A 208 -8.98 -1.05 7.96
CA ILE A 208 -9.24 0.39 8.16
C ILE A 208 -8.28 1.24 7.32
N MET A 209 -7.00 0.85 7.24
CA MET A 209 -6.01 1.55 6.43
C MET A 209 -6.36 1.47 4.94
N LEU A 210 -6.76 0.31 4.41
CA LEU A 210 -7.22 0.20 3.02
C LEU A 210 -8.36 1.16 2.73
N LYS A 211 -9.37 1.21 3.62
CA LYS A 211 -10.52 2.11 3.49
C LYS A 211 -10.08 3.57 3.48
N SER A 212 -9.04 3.90 4.25
CA SER A 212 -8.48 5.25 4.29
C SER A 212 -7.80 5.63 2.96
N PHE A 213 -7.16 4.68 2.28
CA PHE A 213 -6.53 4.91 0.98
C PHE A 213 -7.55 5.24 -0.12
N PHE A 214 -8.80 4.78 0.00
CA PHE A 214 -9.86 5.07 -0.97
C PHE A 214 -10.24 6.54 -1.10
N GLY A 215 -9.80 7.43 -0.21
CA GLY A 215 -9.95 8.85 -0.49
C GLY A 215 -9.18 9.33 -1.73
N ASN A 216 -8.20 8.55 -2.23
CA ASN A 216 -7.57 8.81 -3.53
C ASN A 216 -8.44 8.14 -4.60
N PHE A 217 -9.07 8.95 -5.45
CA PHE A 217 -10.02 8.48 -6.45
C PHE A 217 -9.37 7.54 -7.48
N ASP A 218 -8.17 7.84 -7.96
CA ASP A 218 -7.50 7.03 -8.99
C ASP A 218 -7.15 5.64 -8.45
N PHE A 219 -6.70 5.57 -7.20
CA PHE A 219 -6.47 4.30 -6.52
C PHE A 219 -7.77 3.55 -6.24
N ALA A 220 -8.81 4.22 -5.73
CA ALA A 220 -10.08 3.59 -5.42
C ALA A 220 -10.75 3.00 -6.66
N SER A 221 -10.81 3.79 -7.74
CA SER A 221 -11.38 3.36 -9.02
C SER A 221 -10.61 2.20 -9.62
N ASP A 222 -9.29 2.27 -9.65
CA ASP A 222 -8.44 1.19 -10.15
C ASP A 222 -8.57 -0.10 -9.34
N PHE A 223 -8.40 -0.01 -8.02
CA PHE A 223 -8.43 -1.17 -7.13
C PHE A 223 -9.78 -1.88 -7.21
N LEU A 224 -10.88 -1.13 -7.12
CA LEU A 224 -12.22 -1.71 -7.14
C LEU A 224 -12.56 -2.24 -8.53
N ALA A 225 -12.16 -1.58 -9.62
CA ALA A 225 -12.32 -2.13 -10.96
C ALA A 225 -11.55 -3.44 -11.16
N ARG A 226 -10.32 -3.54 -10.63
CA ARG A 226 -9.55 -4.80 -10.66
C ARG A 226 -10.25 -5.90 -9.85
N CYS A 227 -10.77 -5.59 -8.67
CA CYS A 227 -11.59 -6.53 -7.89
C CYS A 227 -12.80 -6.99 -8.69
N ASP A 228 -13.58 -6.07 -9.26
CA ASP A 228 -14.78 -6.40 -10.04
C ASP A 228 -14.47 -7.32 -11.22
N ASN A 229 -13.43 -6.99 -12.00
CA ASN A 229 -13.01 -7.76 -13.17
C ASN A 229 -12.51 -9.17 -12.81
N LEU A 230 -11.92 -9.34 -11.63
CA LEU A 230 -11.41 -10.63 -11.15
C LEU A 230 -12.52 -11.50 -10.55
N GLU A 231 -13.52 -10.86 -9.93
CA GLU A 231 -14.46 -11.52 -9.05
C GLU A 231 -15.83 -11.75 -9.70
N ASN A 232 -16.17 -11.01 -10.76
CA ASN A 232 -17.52 -11.01 -11.31
C ASN A 232 -17.55 -11.21 -12.84
N HIS A 233 -18.56 -11.94 -13.31
CA HIS A 233 -18.90 -12.10 -14.72
C HIS A 233 -20.13 -11.25 -15.08
N SER A 234 -20.03 -10.49 -16.17
CA SER A 234 -21.15 -9.74 -16.71
C SER A 234 -21.99 -10.61 -17.64
N PHE A 235 -23.30 -10.66 -17.42
CA PHE A 235 -24.26 -11.44 -18.21
C PHE A 235 -25.60 -10.72 -18.36
N GLY A 236 -26.02 -10.43 -19.60
CA GLY A 236 -27.39 -9.97 -19.91
C GLY A 236 -27.88 -8.77 -19.08
N GLY A 237 -26.98 -7.81 -18.79
CA GLY A 237 -27.24 -6.62 -17.96
C GLY A 237 -27.00 -6.78 -16.45
N TRP A 238 -26.56 -7.96 -16.00
CA TRP A 238 -26.28 -8.28 -14.60
C TRP A 238 -24.82 -8.63 -14.41
N LYS A 239 -24.36 -8.63 -13.16
CA LYS A 239 -23.06 -9.16 -12.76
C LYS A 239 -23.27 -10.23 -11.68
N LEU A 240 -22.63 -11.37 -11.85
CA LEU A 240 -22.68 -12.50 -10.90
C LEU A 240 -21.25 -12.95 -10.58
N ARG A 241 -21.03 -13.54 -9.41
CA ARG A 241 -19.71 -13.98 -8.96
C ARG A 241 -19.12 -15.05 -9.88
N VAL A 242 -17.82 -14.96 -10.11
CA VAL A 242 -17.02 -16.03 -10.69
C VAL A 242 -17.15 -17.29 -9.82
N THR A 243 -17.31 -18.46 -10.43
CA THR A 243 -17.69 -19.67 -9.68
C THR A 243 -16.52 -20.33 -8.96
N ASN A 244 -15.29 -20.15 -9.42
CA ASN A 244 -14.12 -20.90 -8.97
C ASN A 244 -13.17 -20.10 -8.04
N LEU A 245 -13.55 -18.90 -7.62
CA LEU A 245 -12.70 -18.06 -6.77
C LEU A 245 -12.93 -18.35 -5.29
N GLU A 246 -11.86 -18.66 -4.55
CA GLU A 246 -11.94 -19.01 -3.13
C GLU A 246 -12.27 -17.83 -2.22
N PHE A 247 -11.86 -16.62 -2.60
CA PHE A 247 -12.00 -15.43 -1.77
C PHE A 247 -12.47 -14.25 -2.60
N PHE A 248 -13.55 -13.62 -2.15
CA PHE A 248 -14.07 -12.38 -2.71
C PHE A 248 -13.68 -11.20 -1.82
N TYR A 249 -13.40 -10.06 -2.44
CA TYR A 249 -13.09 -8.81 -1.76
C TYR A 249 -14.19 -8.43 -0.78
N ILE A 250 -15.45 -8.44 -1.22
CA ILE A 250 -16.57 -8.00 -0.39
C ILE A 250 -16.79 -8.90 0.84
N ASP A 251 -16.50 -10.20 0.75
CA ASP A 251 -16.62 -11.12 1.88
C ASP A 251 -15.55 -10.81 2.92
N ASN A 252 -14.29 -10.71 2.48
CA ASN A 252 -13.20 -10.30 3.36
C ASN A 252 -13.41 -8.90 3.95
N TYR A 253 -14.09 -8.00 3.22
CA TYR A 253 -14.32 -6.61 3.64
C TYR A 253 -15.31 -6.57 4.80
N LEU A 254 -16.39 -7.35 4.71
CA LEU A 254 -17.42 -7.45 5.73
C LEU A 254 -16.93 -8.23 6.96
N GLU A 255 -16.11 -9.25 6.75
CA GLU A 255 -15.56 -10.10 7.81
C GLU A 255 -14.29 -9.51 8.47
N GLY A 256 -13.74 -8.41 7.94
CA GLY A 256 -12.56 -7.75 8.51
C GLY A 256 -11.27 -8.57 8.41
N LYS A 257 -11.14 -9.44 7.41
CA LYS A 257 -10.03 -10.41 7.29
C LYS A 257 -8.67 -9.81 6.91
N GLY A 258 -8.61 -8.55 6.43
CA GLY A 258 -7.34 -7.84 6.17
C GLY A 258 -6.47 -8.39 5.03
N ASN A 259 -6.96 -9.32 4.21
CA ASN A 259 -6.19 -10.02 3.17
C ASN A 259 -6.16 -9.29 1.81
N PHE A 260 -5.95 -7.98 1.80
CA PHE A 260 -6.08 -7.16 0.59
C PHE A 260 -4.76 -6.61 0.07
N ALA A 261 -3.71 -6.66 0.88
CA ALA A 261 -2.55 -5.82 0.66
C ALA A 261 -1.79 -6.19 -0.63
N ALA A 262 -1.70 -7.49 -0.96
CA ALA A 262 -1.12 -7.94 -2.24
C ALA A 262 -1.87 -7.38 -3.45
N THR A 263 -3.20 -7.44 -3.42
CA THR A 263 -4.06 -6.91 -4.49
C THR A 263 -3.96 -5.39 -4.55
N ALA A 264 -3.89 -4.72 -3.39
CA ALA A 264 -3.78 -3.26 -3.29
C ALA A 264 -2.51 -2.74 -3.94
N ILE A 265 -1.36 -3.38 -3.70
CA ILE A 265 -0.09 -2.99 -4.33
C ILE A 265 0.06 -3.52 -5.76
N ASP A 266 -0.90 -4.32 -6.25
CA ASP A 266 -0.88 -4.91 -7.60
C ASP A 266 0.42 -5.67 -7.89
N TRP A 267 0.98 -6.37 -6.89
CA TRP A 267 2.31 -7.01 -6.97
C TRP A 267 3.44 -6.10 -7.52
N LYS A 268 3.34 -4.78 -7.27
CA LYS A 268 4.24 -3.75 -7.75
C LYS A 268 4.20 -3.52 -9.27
N GLU A 269 3.10 -3.89 -9.91
CA GLU A 269 2.87 -3.72 -11.35
C GLU A 269 2.28 -2.34 -11.68
N ILE A 270 1.48 -2.23 -12.74
CA ILE A 270 1.06 -0.95 -13.34
C ILE A 270 0.33 -0.07 -12.32
N SER A 271 -0.46 -0.68 -11.44
CA SER A 271 -1.29 0.06 -10.48
C SER A 271 -0.53 0.47 -9.21
N TYR A 272 0.73 0.08 -9.08
CA TYR A 272 1.51 0.29 -7.86
C TYR A 272 1.77 1.77 -7.56
N GLN A 273 2.00 2.60 -8.57
CA GLN A 273 2.15 4.04 -8.36
C GLN A 273 0.87 4.69 -7.81
N LYS A 274 -0.32 4.18 -8.18
CA LYS A 274 -1.60 4.66 -7.61
C LYS A 274 -1.68 4.31 -6.12
N PHE A 275 -1.22 3.12 -5.73
CA PHE A 275 -1.08 2.75 -4.32
C PHE A 275 -0.11 3.66 -3.57
N ILE A 276 1.09 3.91 -4.12
CA ILE A 276 2.09 4.81 -3.52
C ILE A 276 1.49 6.19 -3.28
N THR A 277 0.82 6.74 -4.30
CA THR A 277 0.17 8.05 -4.23
C THR A 277 -0.91 8.06 -3.14
N ALA A 278 -1.80 7.07 -3.13
CA ALA A 278 -2.85 6.97 -2.11
C ALA A 278 -2.32 6.81 -0.69
N PHE A 279 -1.24 6.03 -0.50
CA PHE A 279 -0.55 5.88 0.77
C PHE A 279 0.06 7.19 1.24
N ASN A 280 0.81 7.88 0.38
CA ASN A 280 1.46 9.15 0.72
C ASN A 280 0.43 10.25 0.97
N ASP A 281 -0.60 10.39 0.15
CA ASP A 281 -1.69 11.36 0.35
C ASP A 281 -2.30 11.22 1.74
N PHE A 282 -2.67 10.00 2.12
CA PHE A 282 -3.22 9.72 3.45
C PHE A 282 -2.18 10.00 4.55
N PHE A 283 -0.97 9.50 4.36
CA PHE A 283 0.09 9.60 5.37
C PHE A 283 0.48 11.05 5.66
N GLU A 284 0.69 11.86 4.62
CA GLU A 284 1.11 13.26 4.74
C GLU A 284 0.01 14.12 5.36
N LEU A 285 -1.24 13.91 4.94
CA LEU A 285 -2.40 14.64 5.46
C LEU A 285 -2.59 14.43 6.97
N HIS A 286 -2.29 13.23 7.45
CA HIS A 286 -2.48 12.84 8.86
C HIS A 286 -1.16 12.70 9.65
N LEU A 287 -0.03 13.10 9.06
CA LEU A 287 1.31 12.89 9.61
C LEU A 287 1.43 13.43 11.05
N GLY A 288 0.84 14.58 11.35
CA GLY A 288 0.93 15.17 12.69
C GLY A 288 0.43 14.23 13.79
N LYS A 289 -0.77 13.68 13.62
CA LYS A 289 -1.41 12.78 14.60
C LYS A 289 -0.71 11.42 14.66
N ILE A 290 -0.31 10.89 13.50
CA ILE A 290 0.43 9.64 13.42
C ILE A 290 1.78 9.80 14.14
N TYR A 291 2.52 10.87 13.85
CA TYR A 291 3.82 11.12 14.45
C TYR A 291 3.72 11.28 15.96
N GLU A 292 2.72 12.02 16.47
CA GLU A 292 2.49 12.18 17.91
C GLU A 292 2.28 10.83 18.62
N PHE A 293 1.49 9.93 18.03
CA PHE A 293 1.30 8.59 18.55
C PHE A 293 2.63 7.82 18.64
N PHE A 294 3.39 7.77 17.54
CA PHE A 294 4.68 7.08 17.52
C PHE A 294 5.71 7.72 18.44
N ASP A 295 5.70 9.05 18.58
CA ASP A 295 6.59 9.74 19.50
C ASP A 295 6.31 9.34 20.96
N MET A 296 5.04 9.32 21.34
CA MET A 296 4.60 8.99 22.69
C MET A 296 4.82 7.52 23.04
N TYR A 297 4.48 6.59 22.14
CA TYR A 297 4.49 5.16 22.45
C TYR A 297 5.76 4.42 22.02
N ILE A 298 6.50 4.92 21.02
CA ILE A 298 7.67 4.23 20.46
C ILE A 298 8.96 5.05 20.66
N PHE A 299 9.05 6.26 20.11
CA PHE A 299 10.33 7.01 20.08
C PHE A 299 10.72 7.63 21.41
N SER A 300 9.82 7.69 22.39
CA SER A 300 10.12 8.07 23.77
C SER A 300 10.69 6.91 24.61
N LYS A 301 10.66 5.66 24.10
CA LYS A 301 11.00 4.47 24.87
C LYS A 301 12.46 4.06 24.68
N THR A 302 13.00 3.38 25.70
CA THR A 302 14.35 2.82 25.65
C THR A 302 14.36 1.47 24.92
N LEU A 303 15.54 1.04 24.44
CA LEU A 303 15.70 -0.29 23.82
C LEU A 303 15.32 -1.45 24.76
N LYS A 304 15.36 -1.22 26.08
CA LYS A 304 14.93 -2.22 27.07
C LYS A 304 13.43 -2.51 27.00
N ILE A 305 12.63 -1.48 26.70
CA ILE A 305 11.17 -1.56 26.61
C ILE A 305 10.72 -2.01 25.21
N LEU A 306 11.42 -1.54 24.17
CA LEU A 306 11.07 -1.75 22.75
C LEU A 306 11.36 -3.18 22.25
N SER A 307 10.75 -4.16 22.90
CA SER A 307 10.71 -5.54 22.40
C SER A 307 9.72 -5.66 21.23
N ASN A 308 9.87 -6.71 20.42
CA ASN A 308 8.87 -7.04 19.40
C ASN A 308 7.46 -7.13 20.01
N GLN A 309 7.32 -7.82 21.15
CA GLN A 309 6.03 -7.97 21.83
C GLN A 309 5.40 -6.61 22.15
N TYR A 310 6.15 -5.72 22.81
CA TYR A 310 5.67 -4.39 23.16
C TYR A 310 5.18 -3.59 21.95
N VAL A 311 5.94 -3.59 20.85
CA VAL A 311 5.55 -2.84 19.65
C VAL A 311 4.30 -3.42 19.00
N ASN A 312 4.20 -4.76 18.94
CA ASN A 312 3.00 -5.42 18.43
C ASN A 312 1.78 -5.14 19.33
N ASP A 313 1.95 -5.12 20.65
CA ASP A 313 0.87 -4.80 21.59
C ASP A 313 0.39 -3.36 21.45
N VAL A 314 1.31 -2.41 21.27
CA VAL A 314 0.97 -1.00 21.01
C VAL A 314 0.15 -0.86 19.72
N LEU A 315 0.55 -1.53 18.64
CA LEU A 315 -0.15 -1.47 17.35
C LEU A 315 -1.44 -2.32 17.33
N GLY A 316 -1.52 -3.34 18.17
CA GLY A 316 -2.72 -4.13 18.44
C GLY A 316 -3.70 -3.48 19.41
N SER A 317 -3.30 -2.37 20.06
CA SER A 317 -4.08 -1.73 21.11
C SER A 317 -5.32 -1.01 20.57
N THR A 318 -6.31 -0.86 21.44
CA THR A 318 -7.50 -0.04 21.19
C THR A 318 -7.14 1.42 20.87
N ASP A 319 -6.07 1.96 21.47
CA ASP A 319 -5.61 3.33 21.21
C ASP A 319 -5.20 3.52 19.75
N PHE A 320 -4.40 2.58 19.20
CA PHE A 320 -3.99 2.64 17.80
C PHE A 320 -5.17 2.42 16.85
N ILE A 321 -6.04 1.46 17.16
CA ILE A 321 -7.26 1.20 16.36
C ILE A 321 -8.16 2.45 16.33
N ASN A 322 -8.37 3.10 17.48
CA ASN A 322 -9.16 4.33 17.56
C ASN A 322 -8.50 5.48 16.81
N LEU A 323 -7.17 5.60 16.86
CA LEU A 323 -6.45 6.58 16.05
C LEU A 323 -6.79 6.40 14.57
N ILE A 324 -6.54 5.22 13.99
CA ILE A 324 -6.76 5.00 12.55
C ILE A 324 -8.25 5.08 12.15
N LYS A 325 -9.19 4.68 13.02
CA LYS A 325 -10.63 4.86 12.79
C LYS A 325 -11.01 6.34 12.73
N ASN A 326 -10.52 7.14 13.69
CA ASN A 326 -10.78 8.58 13.72
C ASN A 326 -10.16 9.28 12.49
N LEU A 327 -8.97 8.87 12.06
CA LEU A 327 -8.37 9.40 10.83
C LEU A 327 -9.24 9.07 9.61
N PHE A 328 -9.67 7.82 9.47
CA PHE A 328 -10.57 7.40 8.39
C PHE A 328 -11.90 8.17 8.39
N GLU A 329 -12.53 8.33 9.54
CA GLU A 329 -13.79 9.07 9.67
C GLU A 329 -13.65 10.52 9.22
N ILE A 330 -12.59 11.21 9.66
CA ILE A 330 -12.31 12.58 9.24
C ILE A 330 -12.00 12.64 7.74
N ASP A 331 -11.23 11.69 7.21
CA ASP A 331 -10.81 11.64 5.80
C ASP A 331 -12.00 11.64 4.83
N GLN A 332 -13.12 10.99 5.22
CA GLN A 332 -14.35 10.95 4.43
C GLN A 332 -14.98 12.32 4.18
N PHE A 333 -14.66 13.33 4.98
CA PHE A 333 -15.22 14.67 4.87
C PHE A 333 -14.24 15.71 4.33
N ILE A 334 -13.00 15.32 4.01
CA ILE A 334 -12.00 16.23 3.46
C ILE A 334 -12.30 16.44 1.96
N PRO A 335 -12.45 17.68 1.44
CA PRO A 335 -12.87 17.92 0.06
C PRO A 335 -11.99 17.28 -1.02
N THR A 336 -10.69 17.14 -0.77
CA THR A 336 -9.73 16.49 -1.69
C THR A 336 -9.78 14.97 -1.64
N ARG A 337 -10.44 14.38 -0.64
CA ARG A 337 -10.50 12.94 -0.37
C ARG A 337 -11.90 12.34 -0.53
N MET A 338 -12.93 13.14 -0.24
CA MET A 338 -14.33 12.74 -0.18
C MET A 338 -14.84 12.09 -1.47
N VAL A 339 -14.34 12.54 -2.63
CA VAL A 339 -14.74 11.99 -3.94
C VAL A 339 -14.38 10.51 -4.05
N GLY A 340 -13.15 10.14 -3.68
CA GLY A 340 -12.72 8.74 -3.69
C GLY A 340 -13.53 7.89 -2.71
N HIS A 341 -13.77 8.41 -1.50
CA HIS A 341 -14.61 7.72 -0.50
C HIS A 341 -16.05 7.50 -0.97
N ASN A 342 -16.64 8.49 -1.63
CA ASN A 342 -18.00 8.40 -2.18
C ASN A 342 -18.07 7.37 -3.31
N TYR A 343 -17.08 7.37 -4.21
CA TYR A 343 -16.96 6.37 -5.27
C TYR A 343 -16.85 4.96 -4.67
N ALA A 344 -15.91 4.76 -3.74
CA ALA A 344 -15.69 3.47 -3.11
C ALA A 344 -16.92 2.96 -2.37
N ARG A 345 -17.67 3.84 -1.70
CA ARG A 345 -18.93 3.49 -1.03
C ARG A 345 -19.95 2.93 -2.02
N ALA A 346 -20.11 3.57 -3.18
CA ALA A 346 -21.03 3.11 -4.22
C ALA A 346 -20.66 1.72 -4.74
N GLU A 347 -19.37 1.53 -5.06
CA GLU A 347 -18.84 0.27 -5.59
C GLU A 347 -18.93 -0.89 -4.59
N ILE A 348 -18.58 -0.65 -3.33
CA ILE A 348 -18.71 -1.66 -2.27
C ILE A 348 -20.17 -2.09 -2.09
N GLN A 349 -21.12 -1.14 -2.16
CA GLN A 349 -22.54 -1.45 -2.12
C GLN A 349 -22.98 -2.28 -3.34
N LYS A 350 -22.43 -2.01 -4.53
CA LYS A 350 -22.69 -2.86 -5.71
C LYS A 350 -22.13 -4.26 -5.55
N PHE A 351 -20.91 -4.44 -5.02
CA PHE A 351 -20.36 -5.77 -4.77
C PHE A 351 -21.23 -6.58 -3.81
N PHE A 352 -21.84 -5.91 -2.82
CA PHE A 352 -22.80 -6.56 -1.94
C PHE A 352 -24.08 -6.98 -2.66
N LEU A 353 -24.60 -6.17 -3.59
CA LEU A 353 -25.74 -6.57 -4.43
C LEU A 353 -25.39 -7.73 -5.35
N ILE A 354 -24.22 -7.70 -6.00
CA ILE A 354 -23.74 -8.80 -6.85
C ILE A 354 -23.62 -10.11 -6.04
N LYS A 355 -23.12 -10.03 -4.80
CA LYS A 355 -23.11 -11.18 -3.88
C LYS A 355 -24.52 -11.75 -3.70
N LYS A 356 -25.47 -10.89 -3.32
CA LYS A 356 -26.84 -11.29 -3.05
C LYS A 356 -27.52 -11.88 -4.29
N ASP A 357 -27.38 -11.23 -5.44
CA ASP A 357 -27.93 -11.71 -6.70
C ASP A 357 -27.33 -13.07 -7.09
N SER A 358 -26.03 -13.26 -6.84
CA SER A 358 -25.36 -14.55 -7.04
C SER A 358 -25.97 -15.64 -6.15
N GLU A 359 -26.12 -15.37 -4.84
CA GLU A 359 -26.72 -16.31 -3.88
C GLU A 359 -28.16 -16.70 -4.27
N GLU A 360 -28.97 -15.74 -4.72
CA GLU A 360 -30.36 -15.99 -5.16
C GLU A 360 -30.43 -16.80 -6.45
N MET A 361 -29.49 -16.57 -7.38
CA MET A 361 -29.46 -17.24 -8.68
C MET A 361 -28.74 -18.58 -8.67
N LEU A 362 -28.07 -18.99 -7.59
CA LEU A 362 -27.44 -20.31 -7.51
C LEU A 362 -28.49 -21.43 -7.64
N ARG A 363 -28.14 -22.49 -8.36
CA ARG A 363 -28.92 -23.73 -8.39
C ARG A 363 -28.89 -24.41 -7.02
N GLU A 364 -29.92 -25.21 -6.74
CA GLU A 364 -29.99 -25.96 -5.48
C GLU A 364 -28.74 -26.84 -5.29
N ASN A 365 -28.22 -26.86 -4.06
CA ASN A 365 -27.03 -27.62 -3.64
C ASN A 365 -25.70 -27.19 -4.28
N VAL A 366 -25.65 -26.07 -5.02
CA VAL A 366 -24.38 -25.48 -5.45
C VAL A 366 -23.82 -24.59 -4.34
N ILE A 367 -22.56 -24.83 -3.97
CA ILE A 367 -21.81 -24.00 -3.04
C ILE A 367 -20.56 -23.51 -3.77
N LEU A 368 -20.31 -22.21 -3.72
CA LEU A 368 -19.07 -21.61 -4.24
C LEU A 368 -17.97 -21.68 -3.17
N PRO A 369 -16.69 -21.85 -3.55
CA PRO A 369 -16.18 -22.01 -4.93
C PRO A 369 -16.42 -23.42 -5.50
N THR A 370 -16.57 -23.52 -6.82
CA THR A 370 -16.68 -24.77 -7.57
C THR A 370 -16.03 -24.65 -8.95
N LYS A 371 -15.56 -25.79 -9.49
CA LYS A 371 -15.00 -25.88 -10.86
C LYS A 371 -16.07 -26.05 -11.94
N ASN A 372 -17.33 -26.17 -11.56
CA ASN A 372 -18.43 -26.31 -12.49
C ASN A 372 -18.54 -25.06 -13.39
N SER A 373 -19.08 -25.25 -14.59
CA SER A 373 -19.27 -24.14 -15.52
C SER A 373 -20.30 -23.15 -14.95
N PHE A 374 -20.25 -21.91 -15.44
CA PHE A 374 -21.17 -20.85 -15.00
C PHE A 374 -22.64 -21.25 -15.14
N ASP A 375 -23.02 -21.85 -16.27
CA ASP A 375 -24.39 -22.28 -16.58
C ASP A 375 -24.88 -23.45 -15.70
N ASP A 376 -23.93 -24.28 -15.25
CA ASP A 376 -24.18 -25.36 -14.30
C ASP A 376 -24.33 -24.84 -12.86
N CYS A 377 -23.83 -23.65 -12.55
CA CYS A 377 -23.91 -23.07 -11.22
C CYS A 377 -25.13 -22.18 -11.05
N TYR A 378 -25.44 -21.35 -12.04
CA TYR A 378 -26.49 -20.34 -11.97
C TYR A 378 -27.74 -20.75 -12.75
N ASP A 379 -28.90 -20.56 -12.15
CA ASP A 379 -30.20 -20.69 -12.78
C ASP A 379 -30.72 -19.34 -13.23
N LEU A 380 -30.39 -18.99 -14.47
CA LEU A 380 -30.80 -17.73 -15.09
C LEU A 380 -32.33 -17.63 -15.30
N SER A 381 -33.09 -18.72 -15.15
CA SER A 381 -34.56 -18.66 -15.20
C SER A 381 -35.16 -17.99 -13.96
N LYS A 382 -34.42 -17.96 -12.85
CA LYS A 382 -34.77 -17.21 -11.62
C LYS A 382 -34.70 -15.70 -11.81
N LYS A 383 -34.20 -15.23 -12.97
CA LYS A 383 -34.12 -13.81 -13.31
C LYS A 383 -35.52 -13.19 -13.31
N GLN A 384 -35.79 -12.35 -12.31
CA GLN A 384 -36.91 -11.42 -12.41
C GLN A 384 -36.67 -10.51 -13.62
N LYS A 385 -37.70 -10.27 -14.42
CA LYS A 385 -37.62 -9.22 -15.46
C LYS A 385 -37.23 -7.93 -14.75
N ILE A 386 -36.22 -7.25 -15.29
CA ILE A 386 -35.82 -5.92 -14.83
C ILE A 386 -37.11 -5.06 -14.84
N ASP A 387 -37.60 -4.69 -13.65
CA ASP A 387 -38.73 -3.76 -13.55
C ASP A 387 -38.27 -2.43 -14.16
N GLU A 388 -39.12 -1.76 -14.94
CA GLU A 388 -38.77 -0.46 -15.53
C GLU A 388 -38.61 0.62 -14.44
N LYS A 389 -38.92 0.33 -13.17
CA LYS A 389 -38.76 1.27 -12.06
C LYS A 389 -37.31 1.50 -11.63
N TYR A 390 -37.02 2.73 -11.22
CA TYR A 390 -35.75 3.10 -10.61
C TYR A 390 -35.52 2.35 -9.30
N ASP A 391 -34.51 1.49 -9.26
CA ASP A 391 -34.17 0.63 -8.12
C ASP A 391 -32.80 0.99 -7.52
N LEU A 392 -32.40 0.26 -6.48
CA LEU A 392 -31.13 0.49 -5.79
C LEU A 392 -29.92 0.30 -6.71
N SER A 393 -29.96 -0.69 -7.61
CA SER A 393 -28.88 -0.95 -8.56
C SER A 393 -28.67 0.22 -9.52
N ARG A 394 -29.75 0.80 -10.04
CA ARG A 394 -29.69 2.00 -10.89
C ARG A 394 -29.25 3.25 -10.12
N TYR A 395 -29.72 3.41 -8.88
CA TYR A 395 -29.24 4.48 -8.00
C TYR A 395 -27.73 4.43 -7.81
N LEU A 396 -27.17 3.26 -7.49
CA LEU A 396 -25.73 3.10 -7.29
C LEU A 396 -24.95 3.29 -8.59
N TYR A 397 -25.50 2.88 -9.73
CA TYR A 397 -24.91 3.12 -11.04
C TYR A 397 -24.82 4.62 -11.37
N ASP A 398 -25.92 5.35 -11.20
CA ASP A 398 -25.92 6.80 -11.43
C ASP A 398 -24.99 7.53 -10.46
N PHE A 399 -24.99 7.13 -9.19
CA PHE A 399 -24.13 7.75 -8.18
C PHE A 399 -22.63 7.53 -8.46
N GLU A 400 -22.24 6.32 -8.87
CA GLU A 400 -20.87 6.03 -9.36
C GLU A 400 -20.53 6.92 -10.56
N ASN A 401 -21.37 6.93 -11.59
CA ASN A 401 -21.10 7.68 -12.81
C ASN A 401 -21.00 9.18 -12.56
N LEU A 402 -21.87 9.75 -11.74
CA LEU A 402 -21.80 11.17 -11.35
C LEU A 402 -20.50 11.46 -10.59
N THR A 403 -20.07 10.57 -9.70
CA THR A 403 -18.81 10.72 -8.96
C THR A 403 -17.60 10.63 -9.91
N TYR A 404 -17.63 9.68 -10.84
CA TYR A 404 -16.59 9.51 -11.86
C TYR A 404 -16.47 10.74 -12.76
N VAL A 405 -17.59 11.31 -13.22
CA VAL A 405 -17.61 12.56 -13.99
C VAL A 405 -17.02 13.71 -13.19
N PHE A 406 -17.45 13.86 -11.93
CA PHE A 406 -16.95 14.93 -11.09
C PHE A 406 -15.43 14.84 -10.91
N ALA A 407 -14.91 13.64 -10.63
CA ALA A 407 -13.48 13.41 -10.49
C ALA A 407 -12.69 13.78 -11.76
N ASN A 408 -13.17 13.35 -12.93
CA ASN A 408 -12.50 13.57 -14.21
C ASN A 408 -12.74 14.95 -14.84
N SER A 409 -13.77 15.69 -14.40
CA SER A 409 -14.05 17.05 -14.88
C SER A 409 -12.93 18.05 -14.57
N ARG A 410 -12.05 17.72 -13.61
CA ARG A 410 -10.90 18.54 -13.20
C ARG A 410 -9.69 18.39 -14.13
N GLY A 411 -9.66 17.38 -15.01
CA GLY A 411 -8.51 17.03 -15.84
C GLY A 411 -8.53 17.55 -17.29
N GLY A 412 -9.61 18.20 -17.72
CA GLY A 412 -9.76 18.67 -19.09
C GLY A 412 -10.14 17.55 -20.07
N GLU A 413 -11.35 17.67 -20.64
CA GLU A 413 -11.93 16.79 -21.66
C GLU A 413 -12.34 15.36 -21.25
N TYR A 414 -13.39 15.26 -20.44
CA TYR A 414 -14.18 14.03 -20.40
C TYR A 414 -14.93 13.85 -21.73
N ARG A 415 -14.60 12.79 -22.49
CA ARG A 415 -15.20 12.47 -23.81
C ARG A 415 -15.84 11.07 -23.85
N ALA A 416 -16.39 10.56 -22.75
CA ALA A 416 -17.16 9.31 -22.78
C ALA A 416 -18.67 9.61 -22.74
N PRO A 417 -19.51 8.90 -23.52
CA PRO A 417 -20.96 9.03 -23.42
C PRO A 417 -21.43 8.58 -22.04
N LEU A 418 -22.19 9.44 -21.36
CA LEU A 418 -22.80 9.12 -20.06
C LEU A 418 -24.02 8.23 -20.26
N GLY A 419 -23.99 7.04 -19.68
CA GLY A 419 -25.21 6.31 -19.36
C GLY A 419 -25.66 6.75 -17.97
N LEU A 420 -26.74 7.52 -17.87
CA LEU A 420 -27.43 7.74 -16.60
C LEU A 420 -28.87 7.27 -16.74
N TYR A 421 -29.35 6.55 -15.75
CA TYR A 421 -30.72 6.09 -15.65
C TYR A 421 -31.63 7.21 -15.14
N ALA A 422 -31.21 8.01 -14.14
CA ALA A 422 -32.06 9.05 -13.56
C ALA A 422 -32.66 10.04 -14.58
N PRO A 423 -31.92 10.59 -15.55
CA PRO A 423 -32.50 11.49 -16.55
C PRO A 423 -33.61 10.86 -17.41
N THR A 424 -33.51 9.55 -17.70
CA THR A 424 -34.53 8.84 -18.49
C THR A 424 -35.76 8.46 -17.66
N PHE A 425 -35.64 8.34 -16.34
CA PHE A 425 -36.75 7.98 -15.45
C PHE A 425 -37.52 9.15 -14.85
N PHE A 426 -36.88 10.31 -14.65
CA PHE A 426 -37.51 11.47 -14.00
C PHE A 426 -38.13 12.48 -14.97
N ASP A 427 -38.20 12.16 -16.28
CA ASP A 427 -38.75 13.02 -17.34
C ASP A 427 -38.28 14.49 -17.19
N ILE A 428 -36.98 14.66 -16.89
CA ILE A 428 -36.36 15.96 -16.68
C ILE A 428 -36.23 16.60 -18.06
N SER A 429 -37.29 17.29 -18.47
CA SER A 429 -37.27 18.17 -19.63
C SER A 429 -36.16 19.19 -19.41
N SER A 430 -35.23 19.28 -20.37
CA SER A 430 -34.17 20.26 -20.34
C SER A 430 -34.78 21.64 -20.11
N VAL A 431 -34.26 22.39 -19.13
CA VAL A 431 -34.65 23.78 -18.86
C VAL A 431 -34.13 24.64 -20.01
N GLY A 432 -34.82 24.58 -21.15
CA GLY A 432 -34.46 25.23 -22.41
C GLY A 432 -35.66 25.63 -23.27
N GLU A 433 -36.88 25.21 -22.91
CA GLU A 433 -38.10 25.57 -23.65
C GLU A 433 -39.04 26.55 -22.93
N LEU A 434 -38.53 27.28 -21.93
CA LEU A 434 -39.20 28.47 -21.37
C LEU A 434 -38.53 29.74 -21.90
N GLY A 435 -38.53 29.91 -23.22
CA GLY A 435 -37.88 31.06 -23.86
C GLY A 435 -38.32 31.40 -25.28
N LYS A 436 -39.43 30.85 -25.80
CA LYS A 436 -40.01 31.27 -27.09
C LYS A 436 -41.54 31.31 -27.07
N LYS A 437 -42.11 32.10 -26.15
CA LYS A 437 -43.42 32.73 -26.38
C LYS A 437 -43.40 34.16 -25.87
N THR A 438 -43.18 35.07 -26.83
CA THR A 438 -43.52 36.51 -26.91
C THR A 438 -42.55 37.07 -27.97
N GLY A 439 -42.90 37.64 -29.11
CA GLY A 439 -44.16 38.08 -29.71
C GLY A 439 -43.80 39.26 -30.64
N ARG A 440 -44.50 39.36 -31.79
CA ARG A 440 -44.58 40.49 -32.75
C ARG A 440 -43.40 40.66 -33.72
N THR A 441 -43.59 40.88 -35.01
CA THR A 441 -44.77 41.31 -35.82
C THR A 441 -44.99 40.41 -37.01
#